data_AF-A0A3A8IZJ5-F1
#
_entry.id   AF-A0A3A8IZJ5-F1
#
_cell.length_a   1.000
_cell.length_b   1.000
_cell.length_c   1.000
_cell.angle_alpha   90.00
_cell.angle_beta   90.00
_cell.angle_gamma   90.00
#
_symmetry.space_group_name_H-M   'P 1'
#
loop_
_entity.id
_entity.type
_entity.pdbx_description
1 polymer ?
#
loop_
_entity_poly.entity_id
_entity_poly.type
_entity_poly.pdbx_seq_one_letter_code
_entity_poly.pdbx_strand_id
1 'polypeptide(L)'
;MVRALRTIPLNEDDIINRLCEFLRHDKELPAATYDVICALGGVKRDGVCAKEAIGALQDAVERYRPWAKFDTNRREAIHGLGKLRARSAVEILLPDLTDSNPSIAQAAAVSLKEILGVENTVSRILEEMLEAKARNRLLGPLARQYANALRAMGEPEENLERQVVRRLEAALAADEGTQEVSRLLLMELGGSAAYQTLRTLVGAMRNYQDVLRESEKAVSAQFEKSLKEARIGFWTTLVMDFIVFMSGIALLGWTVRLASGDGFEGVRLWAGVATGGVGLLSVLYGLFVTKPRRLVNQSVDHMLRLKLIFLGYMHQLSQIVQLFTRQVLRDEAMSPQDLQRFSELVQEARADAIQSIRRPVAREERPGDERPARHPDLPKVSPDAHPLKGKS
;
A
#
# COMPACT_ATOMS: atom_id res chain seq x y z
N MET A 1 59.94 17.48 -8.12
CA MET A 1 59.97 16.05 -8.49
C MET A 1 58.58 15.41 -8.41
N VAL A 2 57.83 15.59 -7.31
CA VAL A 2 56.48 14.99 -7.13
C VAL A 2 55.46 15.38 -8.21
N ARG A 3 55.43 16.66 -8.67
CA ARG A 3 54.53 17.10 -9.76
C ARG A 3 54.65 16.30 -11.06
N ALA A 4 55.83 15.76 -11.37
CA ALA A 4 56.05 14.95 -12.58
C ALA A 4 55.38 13.56 -12.48
N LEU A 5 55.12 13.07 -11.26
CA LEU A 5 54.48 11.77 -11.03
C LEU A 5 53.00 11.76 -11.40
N ARG A 6 52.36 12.93 -11.60
CA ARG A 6 50.96 13.01 -12.00
C ARG A 6 50.71 12.47 -13.42
N THR A 7 51.70 12.56 -14.30
CA THR A 7 51.55 12.26 -15.74
C THR A 7 52.23 10.97 -16.16
N ILE A 8 53.12 10.41 -15.32
CA ILE A 8 53.91 9.24 -15.66
C ILE A 8 53.24 8.01 -15.05
N PRO A 9 52.94 6.95 -15.84
CA PRO A 9 52.41 5.71 -15.29
C PRO A 9 53.39 5.13 -14.27
N LEU A 10 52.92 4.98 -13.03
CA LEU A 10 53.67 4.33 -11.97
C LEU A 10 53.65 2.82 -12.21
N ASN A 11 54.78 2.28 -12.66
CA ASN A 11 54.96 0.83 -12.86
C ASN A 11 55.90 0.19 -11.83
N GLU A 12 56.50 0.99 -10.94
CA GLU A 12 57.43 0.50 -9.92
C GLU A 12 56.70 0.34 -8.57
N ASP A 13 56.54 -0.91 -8.14
CA ASP A 13 55.84 -1.30 -6.91
C ASP A 13 56.44 -0.60 -5.66
N ASP A 14 57.77 -0.47 -5.60
CA ASP A 14 58.46 0.21 -4.50
C ASP A 14 58.09 1.70 -4.39
N ILE A 15 57.90 2.38 -5.53
CA ILE A 15 57.47 3.77 -5.54
C ILE A 15 56.02 3.87 -5.04
N ILE A 16 55.13 2.99 -5.53
CA ILE A 16 53.73 2.99 -5.11
C ILE A 16 53.60 2.75 -3.61
N ASN A 17 54.36 1.78 -3.06
CA ASN A 17 54.35 1.49 -1.63
C ASN A 17 54.83 2.69 -0.79
N ARG A 18 55.91 3.36 -1.21
CA ARG A 18 56.40 4.57 -0.54
C ARG A 18 55.39 5.72 -0.61
N LEU A 19 54.69 5.88 -1.73
CA LEU A 19 53.63 6.88 -1.88
C LEU A 19 52.43 6.57 -0.98
N CYS A 20 52.06 5.29 -0.83
CA CYS A 20 51.02 4.85 0.09
C CYS A 20 51.41 5.13 1.55
N GLU A 21 52.64 4.78 1.94
CA GLU A 21 53.17 5.07 3.27
C GLU A 21 53.21 6.58 3.55
N PHE A 22 53.66 7.37 2.57
CA PHE A 22 53.67 8.82 2.66
C PHE A 22 52.25 9.36 2.91
N LEU A 23 51.28 8.97 2.09
CA LEU A 23 49.89 9.41 2.26
C LEU A 23 49.31 9.01 3.62
N ARG A 24 49.67 7.84 4.15
CA ARG A 24 49.21 7.38 5.46
C ARG A 24 49.81 8.16 6.64
N HIS A 25 51.06 8.58 6.54
CA HIS A 25 51.78 9.20 7.67
C HIS A 25 51.85 10.73 7.60
N ASP A 26 51.53 11.33 6.47
CA ASP A 26 51.62 12.78 6.31
C ASP A 26 50.55 13.51 7.13
N LYS A 27 51.00 14.23 8.15
CA LYS A 27 50.20 15.11 9.01
C LYS A 27 50.35 16.60 8.64
N GLU A 28 51.34 16.97 7.83
CA GLU A 28 51.85 18.36 7.83
C GLU A 28 52.20 18.96 6.44
N LEU A 29 52.16 18.22 5.32
CA LEU A 29 52.61 18.72 4.00
C LEU A 29 51.52 18.74 2.90
N PRO A 30 50.57 19.71 2.92
CA PRO A 30 49.43 19.76 1.99
C PRO A 30 49.78 19.77 0.49
N ALA A 31 50.93 20.32 0.13
CA ALA A 31 51.27 20.59 -1.26
C ALA A 31 51.68 19.33 -2.04
N ALA A 32 52.34 18.37 -1.39
CA ALA A 32 52.73 17.11 -2.03
C ALA A 32 51.61 16.07 -1.98
N THR A 33 50.76 16.11 -0.95
CA THR A 33 49.64 15.18 -0.76
C THR A 33 48.73 15.09 -1.98
N TYR A 34 48.39 16.24 -2.60
CA TYR A 34 47.54 16.28 -3.78
C TYR A 34 48.15 15.50 -4.95
N ASP A 35 49.44 15.70 -5.22
CA ASP A 35 50.15 15.03 -6.31
C ASP A 35 50.25 13.53 -6.04
N VAL A 36 50.48 13.14 -4.78
CA VAL A 36 50.51 11.72 -4.36
C VAL A 36 49.15 11.05 -4.58
N ILE A 37 48.05 11.69 -4.19
CA ILE A 37 46.69 11.16 -4.41
C ILE A 37 46.42 10.98 -5.90
N CYS A 38 46.76 11.99 -6.72
CA CYS A 38 46.60 11.90 -8.17
C CYS A 38 47.40 10.74 -8.77
N ALA A 39 48.65 10.56 -8.31
CA ALA A 39 49.54 9.51 -8.80
C ALA A 39 49.03 8.11 -8.40
N LEU A 40 48.57 7.93 -7.16
CA LEU A 40 47.96 6.68 -6.69
C LEU A 40 46.66 6.35 -7.44
N GLY A 41 45.85 7.35 -7.77
CA GLY A 41 44.65 7.16 -8.61
C GLY A 41 44.95 6.81 -10.08
N GLY A 42 46.21 6.94 -10.52
CA GLY A 42 46.69 6.55 -11.84
C GLY A 42 47.35 5.17 -11.89
N VAL A 43 47.41 4.44 -10.77
CA VAL A 43 47.97 3.09 -10.71
C VAL A 43 47.17 2.15 -11.61
N LYS A 44 47.86 1.19 -12.25
CA LYS A 44 47.19 0.18 -13.07
C LYS A 44 46.27 -0.67 -12.19
N ARG A 45 44.99 -0.75 -12.55
CA ARG A 45 43.95 -1.45 -11.81
C ARG A 45 44.29 -2.90 -11.44
N ASP A 46 44.94 -3.61 -12.35
CA ASP A 46 45.30 -5.03 -12.17
C ASP A 46 46.74 -5.22 -11.65
N GLY A 47 47.39 -4.14 -11.20
CA GLY A 47 48.74 -4.18 -10.64
C GLY A 47 48.77 -4.74 -9.21
N VAL A 48 49.91 -5.30 -8.82
CA VAL A 48 50.11 -5.91 -7.49
C VAL A 48 49.84 -4.89 -6.38
N CYS A 49 50.30 -3.65 -6.55
CA CYS A 49 50.11 -2.57 -5.58
C CYS A 49 48.77 -1.83 -5.68
N ALA A 50 47.84 -2.25 -6.55
CA ALA A 50 46.55 -1.57 -6.67
C ALA A 50 45.75 -1.65 -5.36
N LYS A 51 45.85 -2.77 -4.64
CA LYS A 51 45.16 -2.96 -3.36
C LYS A 51 45.66 -2.01 -2.28
N GLU A 52 46.98 -1.84 -2.19
CA GLU A 52 47.63 -0.91 -1.26
C GLU A 52 47.26 0.54 -1.59
N ALA A 53 47.27 0.92 -2.86
CA ALA A 53 46.86 2.24 -3.33
C ALA A 53 45.38 2.52 -2.99
N ILE A 54 44.49 1.56 -3.25
CA ILE A 54 43.07 1.65 -2.88
C ILE A 54 42.93 1.88 -1.37
N GLY A 55 43.61 1.08 -0.55
CA GLY A 55 43.56 1.22 0.91
C GLY A 55 44.03 2.60 1.38
N ALA A 56 45.15 3.10 0.84
CA ALA A 56 45.66 4.42 1.18
C ALA A 56 44.71 5.56 0.75
N LEU A 57 44.03 5.44 -0.40
CA LEU A 57 43.03 6.39 -0.85
C LEU A 57 41.76 6.34 0.01
N GLN A 58 41.30 5.15 0.42
CA GLN A 58 40.18 4.98 1.36
C GLN A 58 40.49 5.67 2.70
N ASP A 59 41.68 5.41 3.26
CA ASP A 59 42.16 6.04 4.50
C ASP A 59 42.17 7.58 4.37
N ALA A 60 42.58 8.10 3.20
CA ALA A 60 42.61 9.53 2.93
C ALA A 60 41.21 10.15 2.85
N VAL A 61 40.24 9.49 2.19
CA VAL A 61 38.85 9.97 2.12
C VAL A 61 38.25 10.13 3.52
N GLU A 62 38.38 9.10 4.36
CA GLU A 62 37.85 9.14 5.72
C GLU A 62 38.54 10.19 6.59
N ARG A 63 39.88 10.29 6.49
CA ARG A 63 40.66 11.27 7.24
C ARG A 63 40.29 12.71 6.89
N TYR A 64 40.04 13.00 5.60
CA TYR A 64 39.76 14.36 5.14
C TYR A 64 38.28 14.75 5.27
N ARG A 65 37.36 13.79 5.41
CA ARG A 65 35.92 14.04 5.53
C ARG A 65 35.53 15.13 6.55
N PRO A 66 36.12 15.22 7.76
CA PRO A 66 35.73 16.25 8.74
C PRO A 66 36.19 17.67 8.40
N TRP A 67 37.05 17.86 7.40
CA TRP A 67 37.83 19.08 7.22
C TRP A 67 37.68 19.66 5.81
N ALA A 68 36.80 20.66 5.65
CA ALA A 68 36.52 21.31 4.36
C ALA A 68 37.78 21.83 3.63
N LYS A 69 38.83 22.24 4.37
CA LYS A 69 40.10 22.68 3.77
C LYS A 69 40.83 21.59 2.96
N PHE A 70 40.46 20.32 3.14
CA PHE A 70 41.01 19.18 2.42
C PHE A 70 40.04 18.60 1.38
N ASP A 71 38.92 19.27 1.07
CA ASP A 71 37.95 18.79 0.09
C ASP A 71 38.56 18.56 -1.29
N THR A 72 39.52 19.38 -1.71
CA THR A 72 40.25 19.16 -2.97
C THR A 72 40.97 17.81 -2.97
N ASN A 73 41.66 17.45 -1.88
CA ASN A 73 42.37 16.17 -1.75
C ASN A 73 41.39 15.00 -1.64
N ARG A 74 40.32 15.16 -0.83
CA ARG A 74 39.24 14.16 -0.70
C ARG A 74 38.58 13.88 -2.04
N ARG A 75 38.24 14.92 -2.81
CA ARG A 75 37.64 14.80 -4.15
C ARG A 75 38.52 14.00 -5.10
N GLU A 76 39.82 14.30 -5.16
CA GLU A 76 40.73 13.53 -6.02
C GLU A 76 40.91 12.08 -5.54
N ALA A 77 40.91 11.84 -4.22
CA ALA A 77 40.98 10.50 -3.69
C ALA A 77 39.73 9.67 -4.06
N ILE A 78 38.55 10.28 -3.97
CA ILE A 78 37.29 9.69 -4.42
C ILE A 78 37.37 9.33 -5.92
N HIS A 79 37.81 10.26 -6.78
CA HIS A 79 38.00 9.99 -8.21
C HIS A 79 39.03 8.89 -8.47
N GLY A 80 40.12 8.84 -7.70
CA GLY A 80 41.11 7.78 -7.78
C GLY A 80 40.49 6.40 -7.51
N LEU A 81 39.63 6.30 -6.48
CA LEU A 81 38.90 5.06 -6.18
C LEU A 81 37.95 4.65 -7.31
N GLY A 82 37.30 5.61 -7.97
CA GLY A 82 36.48 5.41 -9.17
C GLY A 82 37.29 4.80 -10.34
N LYS A 83 38.42 5.43 -10.68
CA LYS A 83 39.32 4.99 -11.77
C LYS A 83 39.85 3.57 -11.55
N LEU A 84 40.20 3.25 -10.31
CA LEU A 84 40.65 1.92 -9.89
C LEU A 84 39.49 0.90 -9.81
N ARG A 85 38.24 1.35 -9.92
CA ARG A 85 37.00 0.59 -9.72
C ARG A 85 37.02 -0.21 -8.41
N ALA A 86 37.42 0.46 -7.34
CA ALA A 86 37.59 -0.11 -6.01
C ALA A 86 36.24 -0.50 -5.38
N ARG A 87 35.80 -1.76 -5.56
CA ARG A 87 34.52 -2.24 -4.98
C ARG A 87 34.46 -2.14 -3.46
N SER A 88 35.59 -2.26 -2.77
CA SER A 88 35.66 -2.06 -1.31
C SER A 88 35.34 -0.64 -0.86
N ALA A 89 35.40 0.35 -1.76
CA ALA A 89 35.17 1.76 -1.45
C ALA A 89 33.69 2.14 -1.42
N VAL A 90 32.77 1.29 -1.88
CA VAL A 90 31.34 1.63 -2.01
C VAL A 90 30.77 2.16 -0.70
N GLU A 91 30.92 1.41 0.40
CA GLU A 91 30.39 1.79 1.72
C GLU A 91 31.03 3.07 2.27
N ILE A 92 32.29 3.32 1.92
CA ILE A 92 33.00 4.54 2.32
C ILE A 92 32.47 5.74 1.54
N LEU A 93 32.09 5.57 0.28
CA LEU A 93 31.65 6.66 -0.60
C LEU A 93 30.16 7.00 -0.46
N LEU A 94 29.31 6.10 0.04
CA LEU A 94 27.88 6.35 0.19
C LEU A 94 27.54 7.61 1.01
N PRO A 95 28.16 7.87 2.18
CA PRO A 95 27.93 9.11 2.92
C PRO A 95 28.26 10.37 2.13
N ASP A 96 29.25 10.28 1.23
CA ASP A 96 29.77 11.42 0.46
C ASP A 96 28.78 11.86 -0.64
N LEU A 97 27.80 11.03 -1.02
CA LEU A 97 26.70 11.40 -1.93
C LEU A 97 25.80 12.52 -1.37
N THR A 98 25.78 12.67 -0.05
CA THR A 98 24.96 13.65 0.67
C THR A 98 25.78 14.79 1.26
N ASP A 99 27.03 14.92 0.82
CA ASP A 99 27.93 15.95 1.31
C ASP A 99 27.40 17.36 0.99
N SER A 100 27.64 18.29 1.91
CA SER A 100 27.32 19.71 1.75
C SER A 100 28.07 20.37 0.59
N ASN A 101 29.26 19.88 0.26
CA ASN A 101 30.04 20.35 -0.87
C ASN A 101 29.59 19.61 -2.15
N PRO A 102 28.97 20.31 -3.12
CA PRO A 102 28.46 19.68 -4.34
C PRO A 102 29.56 19.00 -5.17
N SER A 103 30.81 19.48 -5.09
CA SER A 103 31.94 18.87 -5.80
C SER A 103 32.29 17.48 -5.24
N ILE A 104 32.12 17.27 -3.94
CA ILE A 104 32.34 15.98 -3.28
C ILE A 104 31.21 15.02 -3.65
N ALA A 105 29.96 15.46 -3.54
CA ALA A 105 28.79 14.66 -3.91
C ALA A 105 28.85 14.20 -5.38
N GLN A 106 29.24 15.11 -6.29
CA GLN A 106 29.45 14.79 -7.70
C GLN A 106 30.58 13.77 -7.89
N ALA A 107 31.74 13.97 -7.24
CA ALA A 107 32.84 13.03 -7.35
C ALA A 107 32.47 11.63 -6.82
N ALA A 108 31.74 11.56 -5.71
CA ALA A 108 31.25 10.31 -5.13
C ALA A 108 30.28 9.60 -6.09
N ALA A 109 29.34 10.34 -6.67
CA ALA A 109 28.37 9.79 -7.62
C ALA A 109 29.04 9.24 -8.89
N VAL A 110 29.95 10.01 -9.48
CA VAL A 110 30.73 9.59 -10.65
C VAL A 110 31.58 8.36 -10.33
N SER A 111 32.25 8.35 -9.18
CA SER A 111 33.12 7.23 -8.79
C SER A 111 32.31 5.96 -8.49
N LEU A 112 31.16 6.07 -7.83
CA LEU A 112 30.25 4.94 -7.62
C LEU A 112 29.70 4.40 -8.96
N LYS A 113 29.35 5.28 -9.91
CA LYS A 113 29.02 4.88 -11.28
C LYS A 113 30.15 4.08 -11.93
N GLU A 114 31.39 4.50 -11.81
CA GLU A 114 32.54 3.78 -12.38
C GLU A 114 32.78 2.41 -11.71
N ILE A 115 32.52 2.31 -10.41
CA ILE A 115 32.71 1.09 -9.62
C ILE A 115 31.60 0.05 -9.88
N LEU A 116 30.34 0.49 -9.87
CA LEU A 116 29.15 -0.38 -9.84
C LEU A 116 28.33 -0.38 -11.13
N GLY A 117 28.42 0.69 -11.92
CA GLY A 117 27.47 1.02 -12.99
C GLY A 117 26.25 1.78 -12.49
N VAL A 118 25.54 2.42 -13.42
CA VAL A 118 24.38 3.31 -13.12
C VAL A 118 23.29 2.59 -12.34
N GLU A 119 22.82 1.46 -12.85
CA GLU A 119 21.70 0.68 -12.30
C GLU A 119 21.93 0.29 -10.84
N ASN A 120 23.15 -0.15 -10.53
CA ASN A 120 23.54 -0.56 -9.18
C ASN A 120 23.73 0.64 -8.25
N THR A 121 24.28 1.75 -8.74
CA THR A 121 24.40 2.99 -7.95
C THR A 121 23.03 3.56 -7.59
N VAL A 122 22.08 3.58 -8.54
CA VAL A 122 20.68 3.99 -8.27
C VAL A 122 20.04 3.05 -7.23
N SER A 123 20.26 1.74 -7.36
CA SER A 123 19.73 0.76 -6.40
C SER A 123 20.28 0.99 -4.98
N ARG A 124 21.59 1.27 -4.84
CA ARG A 124 22.19 1.62 -3.55
C ARG A 124 21.64 2.91 -2.95
N ILE A 125 21.40 3.93 -3.78
CA ILE A 125 20.76 5.18 -3.34
C ILE A 125 19.34 4.94 -2.83
N LEU A 126 18.57 4.08 -3.51
CA LEU A 126 17.22 3.71 -3.06
C LEU A 126 17.26 2.98 -1.71
N GLU A 127 18.17 2.01 -1.54
CA GLU A 127 18.39 1.30 -0.29
C GLU A 127 18.69 2.28 0.87
N GLU A 128 19.65 3.18 0.68
CA GLU A 128 20.01 4.20 1.69
C GLU A 128 18.84 5.12 2.05
N MET A 129 18.04 5.53 1.06
CA MET A 129 16.86 6.36 1.31
C MET A 129 15.75 5.60 2.05
N LEU A 130 15.56 4.30 1.76
CA LEU A 130 14.62 3.45 2.50
C LEU A 130 15.06 3.27 3.95
N GLU A 131 16.36 3.07 4.19
CA GLU A 131 16.89 3.02 5.55
C GLU A 131 16.78 4.37 6.26
N ALA A 132 16.98 5.48 5.55
CA ALA A 132 16.76 6.82 6.10
C ALA A 132 15.28 7.06 6.47
N LYS A 133 14.35 6.58 5.63
CA LYS A 133 12.91 6.58 5.90
C LYS A 133 12.58 5.77 7.15
N ALA A 134 13.10 4.55 7.25
CA ALA A 134 12.91 3.69 8.43
C ALA A 134 13.43 4.34 9.72
N ARG A 135 14.47 5.18 9.62
CA ARG A 135 15.02 6.00 10.70
C ARG A 135 14.27 7.32 10.94
N ASN A 136 13.11 7.54 10.30
CA ASN A 136 12.32 8.79 10.37
C ASN A 136 13.09 10.07 10.01
N ARG A 137 14.07 9.98 9.10
CA ARG A 137 14.77 11.18 8.60
C ARG A 137 13.89 11.95 7.62
N LEU A 138 14.09 13.26 7.54
CA LEU A 138 13.40 14.13 6.59
C LEU A 138 13.82 13.76 5.16
N LEU A 139 12.93 13.11 4.42
CA LEU A 139 13.22 12.62 3.07
C LEU A 139 13.38 13.74 2.04
N GLY A 140 12.69 14.87 2.19
CA GLY A 140 12.74 15.97 1.21
C GLY A 140 14.16 16.52 0.95
N PRO A 141 14.86 17.04 1.98
CA PRO A 141 16.23 17.55 1.80
C PRO A 141 17.19 16.47 1.30
N LEU A 142 17.04 15.24 1.79
CA LEU A 142 17.87 14.10 1.42
C LEU A 142 17.67 13.70 -0.05
N ALA A 143 16.41 13.66 -0.51
CA ALA A 143 16.07 13.37 -1.90
C ALA A 143 16.66 14.40 -2.86
N ARG A 144 16.69 15.69 -2.46
CA ARG A 144 17.35 16.73 -3.26
C ARG A 144 18.85 16.49 -3.38
N GLN A 145 19.52 16.11 -2.29
CA GLN A 145 20.95 15.79 -2.30
C GLN A 145 21.25 14.60 -3.23
N TYR A 146 20.50 13.50 -3.08
CA TYR A 146 20.64 12.35 -3.96
C TYR A 146 20.27 12.68 -5.41
N ALA A 147 19.23 13.46 -5.67
CA ALA A 147 18.88 13.90 -7.03
C ALA A 147 20.03 14.70 -7.67
N ASN A 148 20.71 15.57 -6.92
CA ASN A 148 21.91 16.27 -7.41
C ASN A 148 23.04 15.30 -7.74
N ALA A 149 23.28 14.31 -6.88
CA ALA A 149 24.27 13.26 -7.14
C ALA A 149 23.90 12.43 -8.39
N LEU A 150 22.63 12.08 -8.56
CA LEU A 150 22.11 11.36 -9.73
C LEU A 150 22.30 12.17 -11.03
N ARG A 151 22.05 13.48 -11.02
CA ARG A 151 22.35 14.36 -12.17
C ARG A 151 23.83 14.40 -12.51
N ALA A 152 24.67 14.48 -11.49
CA ALA A 152 26.12 14.48 -11.64
C ALA A 152 26.67 13.21 -12.31
N MET A 153 25.96 12.07 -12.19
CA MET A 153 26.32 10.88 -12.96
C MET A 153 26.08 11.08 -14.45
N GLY A 154 24.99 11.77 -14.80
CA GLY A 154 24.41 11.93 -16.14
C GLY A 154 25.25 12.72 -17.13
N GLU A 155 25.97 13.73 -16.67
CA GLU A 155 26.80 14.54 -17.57
C GLU A 155 28.09 13.79 -17.97
N PRO A 156 28.49 13.74 -19.26
CA PRO A 156 27.88 14.32 -20.46
C PRO A 156 27.13 13.29 -21.36
N GLU A 157 26.84 12.10 -20.86
CA GLU A 157 26.30 11.01 -21.69
C GLU A 157 24.77 11.08 -21.80
N GLU A 158 24.29 11.45 -22.98
CA GLU A 158 22.87 11.65 -23.33
C GLU A 158 21.94 10.45 -23.01
N ASN A 159 22.50 9.25 -22.85
CA ASN A 159 21.76 8.03 -22.52
C ASN A 159 21.71 7.70 -21.02
N LEU A 160 22.50 8.39 -20.20
CA LEU A 160 22.64 8.02 -18.79
C LEU A 160 21.50 8.56 -17.93
N GLU A 161 20.99 9.76 -18.24
CA GLU A 161 19.77 10.27 -17.63
C GLU A 161 18.58 9.33 -17.87
N ARG A 162 18.46 8.79 -19.09
CA ARG A 162 17.43 7.80 -19.43
C ARG A 162 17.58 6.52 -18.62
N GLN A 163 18.80 6.06 -18.36
CA GLN A 163 19.04 4.89 -17.51
C GLN A 163 18.64 5.14 -16.05
N VAL A 164 19.04 6.28 -15.49
CA VAL A 164 18.65 6.68 -14.13
C VAL A 164 17.12 6.75 -14.02
N VAL A 165 16.46 7.45 -14.94
CA VAL A 165 15.00 7.59 -14.95
C VAL A 165 14.33 6.23 -15.12
N ARG A 166 14.75 5.42 -16.09
CA ARG A 166 14.20 4.07 -16.32
C ARG A 166 14.34 3.18 -15.09
N ARG A 167 15.47 3.24 -14.38
CA ARG A 167 15.69 2.45 -13.17
C ARG A 167 14.80 2.91 -12.01
N LEU A 168 14.61 4.22 -11.86
CA LEU A 168 13.67 4.80 -10.90
C LEU A 168 12.22 4.47 -11.26
N GLU A 169 11.86 4.46 -12.54
CA GLU A 169 10.54 4.03 -13.04
C GLU A 169 10.30 2.56 -12.72
N ALA A 170 11.26 1.68 -12.98
CA ALA A 170 11.18 0.27 -12.58
C ALA A 170 11.04 0.10 -11.05
N ALA A 171 11.58 1.03 -10.27
CA ALA A 171 11.45 1.04 -8.81
C ALA A 171 10.06 1.54 -8.33
N LEU A 172 9.29 2.26 -9.16
CA LEU A 172 7.89 2.61 -8.86
C LEU A 172 6.96 1.39 -8.81
N ALA A 173 7.36 0.32 -9.49
CA ALA A 173 6.67 -0.98 -9.53
C ALA A 173 6.99 -1.91 -8.34
N ALA A 174 7.92 -1.51 -7.48
CA ALA A 174 8.31 -2.30 -6.32
C ALA A 174 7.30 -2.18 -5.16
N ASP A 175 7.77 -2.30 -3.92
CA ASP A 175 6.93 -2.08 -2.73
C ASP A 175 6.57 -0.60 -2.54
N GLU A 176 5.59 -0.34 -1.66
CA GLU A 176 5.08 1.01 -1.37
C GLU A 176 6.17 1.96 -0.85
N GLY A 177 7.13 1.45 -0.07
CA GLY A 177 8.24 2.25 0.43
C GLY A 177 9.17 2.71 -0.68
N THR A 178 9.57 1.79 -1.54
CA THR A 178 10.44 2.07 -2.70
C THR A 178 9.73 2.99 -3.70
N GLN A 179 8.43 2.81 -3.90
CA GLN A 179 7.63 3.66 -4.78
C GLN A 179 7.63 5.12 -4.32
N GLU A 180 7.41 5.39 -3.03
CA GLU A 180 7.41 6.76 -2.50
C GLU A 180 8.77 7.45 -2.67
N VAL A 181 9.85 6.76 -2.32
CA VAL A 181 11.24 7.25 -2.48
C VAL A 181 11.54 7.55 -3.95
N SER A 182 11.15 6.64 -4.84
CA SER A 182 11.39 6.79 -6.29
C SER A 182 10.60 7.95 -6.88
N ARG A 183 9.34 8.16 -6.47
CA ARG A 183 8.55 9.34 -6.86
C ARG A 183 9.22 10.64 -6.41
N LEU A 184 9.70 10.66 -5.17
CA LEU A 184 10.35 11.83 -4.60
C LEU A 184 11.65 12.17 -5.36
N LEU A 185 12.47 11.17 -5.66
CA LEU A 185 13.68 11.34 -6.48
C LEU A 185 13.37 11.80 -7.91
N LEU A 186 12.37 11.21 -8.56
CA LEU A 186 11.94 11.63 -9.91
C LEU A 186 11.44 13.08 -9.92
N MET A 187 10.69 13.48 -8.90
CA MET A 187 10.21 14.85 -8.75
C MET A 187 11.38 15.82 -8.53
N GLU A 188 12.31 15.49 -7.64
CA GLU A 188 13.49 16.33 -7.37
C GLU A 188 14.47 16.35 -8.55
N LEU A 189 14.54 15.31 -9.40
CA LEU A 189 15.37 15.27 -10.61
C LEU A 189 14.91 16.30 -11.66
N GLY A 190 13.63 16.64 -11.69
CA GLY A 190 13.12 17.84 -12.39
C GLY A 190 13.30 17.85 -13.92
N GLY A 191 13.60 16.72 -14.56
CA GLY A 191 13.70 16.61 -16.02
C GLY A 191 12.33 16.62 -16.71
N SER A 192 12.26 17.11 -17.95
CA SER A 192 11.04 17.10 -18.77
C SER A 192 10.48 15.69 -18.96
N ALA A 193 11.35 14.68 -19.08
CA ALA A 193 11.00 13.27 -19.12
C ALA A 193 10.36 12.79 -17.80
N ALA A 194 11.00 13.04 -16.66
CA ALA A 194 10.47 12.66 -15.35
C ALA A 194 9.13 13.33 -15.05
N TYR A 195 8.94 14.59 -15.47
CA TYR A 195 7.68 15.30 -15.33
C TYR A 195 6.57 14.73 -16.23
N GLN A 196 6.89 14.36 -17.48
CA GLN A 196 5.94 13.71 -18.38
C GLN A 196 5.49 12.35 -17.81
N THR A 197 6.42 11.51 -17.34
CA THR A 197 6.10 10.23 -16.69
C THR A 197 5.23 10.44 -15.44
N LEU A 198 5.56 11.43 -14.60
CA LEU A 198 4.75 11.72 -13.41
C LEU A 198 3.33 12.16 -13.80
N ARG A 199 3.20 12.97 -14.86
CA ARG A 199 1.91 13.46 -15.35
C ARG A 199 1.07 12.37 -16.00
N THR A 200 1.66 11.44 -16.74
CA THR A 200 0.94 10.30 -17.32
C THR A 200 0.43 9.36 -16.21
N LEU A 201 1.26 9.07 -15.21
CA LEU A 201 0.87 8.27 -14.03
C LEU A 201 -0.25 8.92 -13.22
N VAL A 202 -0.12 10.22 -12.90
CA VAL A 202 -1.14 10.97 -12.16
C VAL A 202 -2.43 11.09 -12.97
N GLY A 203 -2.32 11.27 -14.29
CA GLY A 203 -3.47 11.31 -15.20
C GLY A 203 -4.22 9.98 -15.25
N ALA A 204 -3.50 8.87 -15.38
CA ALA A 204 -4.08 7.53 -15.38
C ALA A 204 -4.81 7.20 -14.06
N MET A 205 -4.21 7.53 -12.91
CA MET A 205 -4.84 7.33 -11.61
C MET A 205 -6.11 8.15 -11.43
N ARG A 206 -6.12 9.41 -11.88
CA ARG A 206 -7.32 10.27 -11.79
C ARG A 206 -8.47 9.74 -12.64
N ASN A 207 -8.20 9.38 -13.89
CA ASN A 207 -9.20 8.82 -14.78
C ASN A 207 -9.83 7.55 -14.18
N TYR A 208 -9.02 6.70 -13.54
CA TYR A 208 -9.51 5.49 -12.89
C TYR A 208 -10.36 5.77 -11.65
N GLN A 209 -9.97 6.74 -10.81
CA GLN A 209 -10.77 7.20 -9.67
C GLN A 209 -12.12 7.78 -10.10
N ASP A 210 -12.16 8.51 -11.22
CA ASP A 210 -13.39 9.08 -11.74
C ASP A 210 -14.35 8.00 -12.26
N VAL A 211 -13.84 7.01 -13.00
CA VAL A 211 -14.63 5.83 -13.43
C VAL A 211 -15.18 5.07 -12.23
N LEU A 212 -14.38 4.86 -11.18
CA LEU A 212 -14.85 4.21 -9.96
C LEU A 212 -15.95 5.01 -9.26
N ARG A 213 -15.78 6.33 -9.11
CA ARG A 213 -16.82 7.20 -8.53
C ARG A 213 -18.11 7.19 -9.33
N GLU A 214 -18.02 7.17 -10.65
CA GLU A 214 -19.19 7.10 -11.52
C GLU A 214 -19.90 5.75 -11.37
N SER A 215 -19.15 4.65 -11.29
CA SER A 215 -19.70 3.31 -11.04
C SER A 215 -20.38 3.22 -9.66
N GLU A 216 -19.78 3.79 -8.62
CA GLU A 216 -20.34 3.83 -7.26
C GLU A 216 -21.65 4.64 -7.23
N LYS A 217 -21.69 5.77 -7.93
CA LYS A 217 -22.92 6.58 -8.07
C LYS A 217 -24.02 5.84 -8.82
N ALA A 218 -23.70 5.19 -9.94
CA ALA A 218 -24.67 4.45 -10.73
C ALA A 218 -25.27 3.28 -9.93
N VAL A 219 -24.42 2.55 -9.21
CA VAL A 219 -24.84 1.45 -8.32
C VAL A 219 -25.68 1.98 -7.15
N SER A 220 -25.27 3.08 -6.51
CA SER A 220 -26.03 3.71 -5.43
C SER A 220 -27.40 4.21 -5.90
N ALA A 221 -27.49 4.78 -7.10
CA ALA A 221 -28.75 5.23 -7.68
C ALA A 221 -29.70 4.07 -7.99
N GLN A 222 -29.19 2.94 -8.51
CA GLN A 222 -30.00 1.72 -8.69
C GLN A 222 -30.49 1.17 -7.35
N PHE A 223 -29.66 1.25 -6.31
CA PHE A 223 -30.04 0.83 -4.97
C PHE A 223 -31.13 1.73 -4.37
N GLU A 224 -31.00 3.05 -4.45
CA GLU A 224 -32.05 4.00 -4.02
C GLU A 224 -33.37 3.78 -4.75
N LYS A 225 -33.31 3.55 -6.07
CA LYS A 225 -34.51 3.26 -6.86
C LYS A 225 -35.20 1.98 -6.38
N SER A 226 -34.43 0.92 -6.13
CA SER A 226 -34.95 -0.36 -5.62
C SER A 226 -35.57 -0.21 -4.22
N LEU A 227 -34.96 0.58 -3.34
CA LEU A 227 -35.51 0.89 -2.01
C LEU A 227 -36.81 1.70 -2.11
N LYS A 228 -36.89 2.63 -3.06
CA LYS A 228 -38.11 3.43 -3.29
C LYS A 228 -39.25 2.56 -3.79
N GLU A 229 -39.00 1.68 -4.75
CA GLU A 229 -39.98 0.73 -5.26
C GLU A 229 -40.46 -0.24 -4.17
N ALA A 230 -39.55 -0.77 -3.36
CA ALA A 230 -39.90 -1.62 -2.21
C ALA A 230 -40.77 -0.88 -1.18
N ARG A 231 -40.44 0.38 -0.86
CA ARG A 231 -41.24 1.22 0.05
C ARG A 231 -42.65 1.48 -0.49
N ILE A 232 -42.78 1.73 -1.80
CA ILE A 232 -44.07 1.92 -2.45
C ILE A 232 -44.89 0.64 -2.39
N GLY A 233 -44.33 -0.52 -2.77
CA GLY A 233 -45.03 -1.80 -2.68
C GLY A 233 -45.49 -2.15 -1.27
N PHE A 234 -44.66 -1.83 -0.27
CA PHE A 234 -45.01 -1.96 1.14
C PHE A 234 -46.22 -1.09 1.52
N TRP A 235 -46.20 0.20 1.15
CA TRP A 235 -47.32 1.11 1.40
C TRP A 235 -48.60 0.67 0.70
N THR A 236 -48.52 0.21 -0.54
CA THR A 236 -49.69 -0.30 -1.27
C THR A 236 -50.34 -1.49 -0.55
N THR A 237 -49.52 -2.41 -0.03
CA THR A 237 -50.01 -3.56 0.74
C THR A 237 -50.69 -3.11 2.03
N LEU A 238 -50.08 -2.15 2.75
CA LEU A 238 -50.62 -1.63 4.00
C LEU A 238 -51.95 -0.89 3.79
N VAL A 239 -52.07 -0.13 2.70
CA VAL A 239 -53.32 0.55 2.31
C VAL A 239 -54.40 -0.47 1.95
N MET A 240 -54.06 -1.52 1.20
CA MET A 240 -55.01 -2.60 0.88
C MET A 240 -55.52 -3.26 2.16
N ASP A 241 -54.63 -3.64 3.07
CA ASP A 241 -54.99 -4.25 4.36
C ASP A 241 -55.87 -3.30 5.20
N PHE A 242 -55.57 -2.01 5.19
CA PHE A 242 -56.37 -0.99 5.88
C PHE A 242 -57.78 -0.87 5.29
N ILE A 243 -57.93 -0.88 3.96
CA ILE A 243 -59.24 -0.84 3.28
C ILE A 243 -60.06 -2.09 3.64
N VAL A 244 -59.45 -3.27 3.59
CA VAL A 244 -60.10 -4.53 3.94
C VAL A 244 -60.52 -4.52 5.42
N PHE A 245 -59.66 -4.00 6.31
CA PHE A 245 -59.97 -3.85 7.73
C PHE A 245 -61.13 -2.89 7.98
N MET A 246 -61.10 -1.70 7.39
CA MET A 246 -62.19 -0.71 7.51
C MET A 246 -63.52 -1.25 6.97
N SER A 247 -63.48 -2.01 5.86
CA SER A 247 -64.65 -2.69 5.31
C SER A 247 -65.22 -3.72 6.29
N GLY A 248 -64.35 -4.48 6.95
CA GLY A 248 -64.74 -5.42 8.01
C GLY A 248 -65.42 -4.74 9.20
N ILE A 249 -64.87 -3.62 9.67
CA ILE A 249 -65.48 -2.80 10.74
C ILE A 249 -66.84 -2.25 10.29
N ALA A 250 -66.94 -1.73 9.06
CA ALA A 250 -68.19 -1.18 8.53
C ALA A 250 -69.29 -2.25 8.46
N LEU A 251 -68.96 -3.46 8.02
CA LEU A 251 -69.88 -4.61 8.02
C LEU A 251 -70.34 -4.97 9.43
N LEU A 252 -69.43 -5.02 10.40
CA LEU A 252 -69.78 -5.25 11.81
C LEU A 252 -70.71 -4.14 12.34
N GLY A 253 -70.39 -2.88 12.08
CA GLY A 253 -71.25 -1.75 12.47
C GLY A 253 -72.64 -1.82 11.82
N TRP A 254 -72.71 -2.21 10.56
CA TRP A 254 -73.98 -2.41 9.84
C TRP A 254 -74.81 -3.53 10.46
N THR A 255 -74.19 -4.65 10.83
CA THR A 255 -74.90 -5.76 11.50
C THR A 255 -75.47 -5.35 12.86
N VAL A 256 -74.73 -4.58 13.66
CA VAL A 256 -75.21 -4.04 14.96
C VAL A 256 -76.37 -3.06 14.77
N ARG A 257 -76.30 -2.21 13.73
CA ARG A 257 -77.36 -1.25 13.41
C ARG A 257 -78.66 -1.95 13.00
N LEU A 258 -78.59 -2.96 12.13
CA LEU A 258 -79.74 -3.77 11.75
C LEU A 258 -80.35 -4.48 12.96
N ALA A 259 -79.51 -5.04 13.83
CA ALA A 259 -79.95 -5.72 15.05
C ALA A 259 -80.67 -4.80 16.06
N SER A 260 -80.47 -3.49 15.97
CA SER A 260 -81.16 -2.50 16.83
C SER A 260 -82.51 -2.04 16.25
N GLY A 261 -82.77 -2.29 14.95
CA GLY A 261 -83.95 -1.78 14.23
C GLY A 261 -85.16 -2.72 14.23
N ASP A 262 -84.92 -4.03 14.13
CA ASP A 262 -85.95 -5.06 14.24
C ASP A 262 -85.84 -5.74 15.60
N GLY A 263 -86.98 -5.95 16.27
CA GLY A 263 -87.07 -6.38 17.67
C GLY A 263 -86.10 -7.50 18.06
N PHE A 264 -85.66 -7.42 19.31
CA PHE A 264 -84.64 -8.19 20.05
C PHE A 264 -84.57 -9.73 19.89
N GLU A 265 -85.38 -10.37 19.03
CA GLU A 265 -85.33 -11.81 18.75
C GLU A 265 -84.10 -12.23 17.92
N GLY A 266 -83.64 -11.40 16.97
CA GLY A 266 -82.45 -11.72 16.15
C GLY A 266 -81.14 -11.78 16.96
N VAL A 267 -81.05 -10.97 18.02
CA VAL A 267 -79.86 -10.90 18.88
C VAL A 267 -79.75 -12.13 19.79
N ARG A 268 -80.86 -12.76 20.18
CA ARG A 268 -80.84 -14.01 20.97
C ARG A 268 -80.33 -15.21 20.15
N LEU A 269 -80.63 -15.25 18.85
CA LEU A 269 -80.07 -16.27 17.95
C LEU A 269 -78.54 -16.12 17.80
N TRP A 270 -78.04 -14.88 17.83
CA TRP A 270 -76.60 -14.59 17.80
C TRP A 270 -75.92 -14.78 19.16
N ALA A 271 -76.62 -14.49 20.26
CA ALA A 271 -76.15 -14.72 21.63
C ALA A 271 -76.10 -16.22 22.00
N GLY A 272 -76.87 -17.09 21.32
CA GLY A 272 -76.70 -18.55 21.41
C GLY A 272 -75.36 -19.05 20.87
N VAL A 273 -74.65 -18.23 20.09
CA VAL A 273 -73.28 -18.49 19.59
C VAL A 273 -72.23 -17.77 20.46
N ALA A 274 -72.61 -17.15 21.59
CA ALA A 274 -71.73 -16.28 22.38
C ALA A 274 -70.56 -16.95 23.10
N THR A 275 -70.43 -18.28 23.12
CA THR A 275 -69.16 -18.95 23.46
C THR A 275 -68.14 -18.91 22.32
N GLY A 276 -68.56 -18.59 21.08
CA GLY A 276 -67.72 -18.40 19.89
C GLY A 276 -67.41 -16.93 19.54
N GLY A 277 -68.09 -15.95 20.14
CA GLY A 277 -67.94 -14.52 19.81
C GLY A 277 -66.57 -13.92 20.18
N VAL A 278 -66.00 -14.32 21.33
CA VAL A 278 -64.62 -13.98 21.71
C VAL A 278 -63.62 -14.67 20.77
N GLY A 279 -63.95 -15.86 20.28
CA GLY A 279 -63.15 -16.59 19.29
C GLY A 279 -63.09 -15.86 17.95
N LEU A 280 -64.21 -15.31 17.46
CA LEU A 280 -64.26 -14.64 16.16
C LEU A 280 -63.50 -13.30 16.17
N LEU A 281 -63.59 -12.53 17.26
CA LEU A 281 -62.79 -11.31 17.44
C LEU A 281 -61.29 -11.60 17.61
N SER A 282 -60.93 -12.70 18.30
CA SER A 282 -59.53 -13.13 18.42
C SER A 282 -58.96 -13.66 17.09
N VAL A 283 -59.79 -14.35 16.29
CA VAL A 283 -59.43 -14.79 14.93
C VAL A 283 -59.30 -13.60 13.99
N LEU A 284 -60.20 -12.63 14.04
CA LEU A 284 -60.10 -11.38 13.27
C LEU A 284 -58.87 -10.57 13.69
N TYR A 285 -58.65 -10.38 14.99
CA TYR A 285 -57.45 -9.70 15.49
C TYR A 285 -56.16 -10.44 15.10
N GLY A 286 -56.16 -11.78 15.18
CA GLY A 286 -55.05 -12.62 14.72
C GLY A 286 -54.78 -12.45 13.23
N LEU A 287 -55.82 -12.49 12.39
CA LEU A 287 -55.70 -12.33 10.93
C LEU A 287 -55.27 -10.91 10.52
N PHE A 288 -55.80 -9.88 11.19
CA PHE A 288 -55.61 -8.48 10.78
C PHE A 288 -54.43 -7.77 11.46
N VAL A 289 -54.00 -8.19 12.64
CA VAL A 289 -52.92 -7.48 13.37
C VAL A 289 -51.62 -8.29 13.38
N THR A 290 -51.69 -9.61 13.57
CA THR A 290 -50.46 -10.42 13.70
C THR A 290 -49.84 -10.85 12.37
N LYS A 291 -50.65 -11.12 11.34
CA LYS A 291 -50.13 -11.47 10.00
C LYS A 291 -49.42 -10.30 9.29
N PRO A 292 -49.99 -9.09 9.18
CA PRO A 292 -49.30 -7.99 8.50
C PRO A 292 -48.02 -7.54 9.25
N ARG A 293 -48.00 -7.57 10.59
CA ARG A 293 -46.76 -7.33 11.35
C ARG A 293 -45.64 -8.33 11.03
N ARG A 294 -45.97 -9.61 10.81
CA ARG A 294 -44.99 -10.61 10.38
C ARG A 294 -44.47 -10.33 8.96
N LEU A 295 -45.34 -9.89 8.05
CA LEU A 295 -44.95 -9.50 6.69
C LEU A 295 -44.04 -8.25 6.70
N VAL A 296 -44.34 -7.26 7.55
CA VAL A 296 -43.49 -6.07 7.72
C VAL A 296 -42.11 -6.45 8.24
N ASN A 297 -42.03 -7.28 9.29
CA ASN A 297 -40.76 -7.72 9.85
C ASN A 297 -39.94 -8.55 8.85
N GLN A 298 -40.59 -9.38 8.02
CA GLN A 298 -39.92 -10.10 6.93
C GLN A 298 -39.38 -9.15 5.86
N SER A 299 -40.11 -8.07 5.55
CA SER A 299 -39.70 -7.05 4.57
C SER A 299 -38.48 -6.26 5.06
N VAL A 300 -38.47 -5.88 6.34
CA VAL A 300 -37.34 -5.16 6.97
C VAL A 300 -36.11 -6.06 7.07
N ASP A 301 -36.28 -7.33 7.41
CA ASP A 301 -35.18 -8.31 7.48
C ASP A 301 -34.57 -8.55 6.08
N HIS A 302 -35.41 -8.62 5.04
CA HIS A 302 -34.95 -8.72 3.65
C HIS A 302 -34.17 -7.47 3.21
N MET A 303 -34.61 -6.28 3.62
CA MET A 303 -33.94 -5.01 3.29
C MET A 303 -32.59 -4.85 4.02
N LEU A 304 -32.50 -5.28 5.28
CA LEU A 304 -31.24 -5.31 6.04
C LEU A 304 -30.24 -6.30 5.45
N ARG A 305 -30.70 -7.49 5.02
CA ARG A 305 -29.85 -8.44 4.29
C ARG A 305 -29.34 -7.88 2.98
N LEU A 306 -30.19 -7.21 2.21
CA LEU A 306 -29.78 -6.57 0.96
C LEU A 306 -28.66 -5.55 1.21
N LYS A 307 -28.76 -4.74 2.27
CA LYS A 307 -27.69 -3.82 2.68
C LYS A 307 -26.40 -4.52 3.08
N LEU A 308 -26.49 -5.61 3.86
CA LEU A 308 -25.31 -6.39 4.28
C LEU A 308 -24.60 -7.05 3.10
N ILE A 309 -25.36 -7.63 2.16
CA ILE A 309 -24.82 -8.24 0.93
C ILE A 309 -24.16 -7.15 0.06
N PHE A 310 -24.81 -6.00 -0.07
CA PHE A 310 -24.28 -4.87 -0.83
C PHE A 310 -22.97 -4.33 -0.21
N LEU A 311 -22.92 -4.19 1.11
CA LEU A 311 -21.72 -3.75 1.81
C LEU A 311 -20.57 -4.76 1.65
N GLY A 312 -20.86 -6.06 1.70
CA GLY A 312 -19.90 -7.12 1.41
C GLY A 312 -19.35 -7.06 -0.01
N TYR A 313 -20.22 -6.85 -1.01
CA TYR A 313 -19.82 -6.67 -2.40
C TYR A 313 -18.92 -5.44 -2.59
N MET A 314 -19.28 -4.29 -2.00
CA MET A 314 -18.46 -3.06 -2.07
C MET A 314 -17.08 -3.27 -1.44
N HIS A 315 -16.99 -4.02 -0.34
CA HIS A 315 -15.73 -4.35 0.29
C HIS A 315 -14.87 -5.25 -0.61
N GLN A 316 -15.45 -6.30 -1.20
CA GLN A 316 -14.76 -7.18 -2.14
C GLN A 316 -14.29 -6.43 -3.40
N LEU A 317 -15.14 -5.55 -3.96
CA LEU A 317 -14.77 -4.72 -5.10
C LEU A 317 -13.59 -3.80 -4.78
N SER A 318 -13.59 -3.19 -3.58
CA SER A 318 -12.48 -2.35 -3.12
C SER A 318 -11.17 -3.14 -3.00
N GLN A 319 -11.21 -4.36 -2.45
CA GLN A 319 -10.05 -5.24 -2.38
C GLN A 319 -9.53 -5.64 -3.77
N ILE A 320 -10.44 -6.01 -4.68
CA ILE A 320 -10.12 -6.36 -6.07
C ILE A 320 -9.44 -5.18 -6.78
N VAL A 321 -9.97 -3.96 -6.60
CA VAL A 321 -9.41 -2.71 -7.12
C VAL A 321 -8.00 -2.44 -6.56
N GLN A 322 -7.78 -2.66 -5.27
CA GLN A 322 -6.45 -2.49 -4.66
C GLN A 322 -5.44 -3.48 -5.23
N LEU A 323 -5.84 -4.74 -5.45
CA LEU A 323 -5.00 -5.76 -6.08
C LEU A 323 -4.66 -5.39 -7.53
N PHE A 324 -5.65 -4.93 -8.30
CA PHE A 324 -5.45 -4.47 -9.66
C PHE A 324 -4.54 -3.25 -9.73
N THR A 325 -4.76 -2.27 -8.85
CA THR A 325 -3.91 -1.08 -8.76
C THR A 325 -2.47 -1.50 -8.46
N ARG A 326 -2.26 -2.42 -7.53
CA ARG A 326 -0.94 -2.98 -7.21
C ARG A 326 -0.31 -3.72 -8.40
N GLN A 327 -1.11 -4.36 -9.24
CA GLN A 327 -0.65 -5.14 -10.39
C GLN A 327 -0.40 -4.28 -11.64
N VAL A 328 -1.24 -3.30 -11.95
CA VAL A 328 -0.98 -2.26 -12.97
C VAL A 328 0.29 -1.49 -12.62
N LEU A 329 0.44 -1.11 -11.34
CA LEU A 329 1.61 -0.38 -10.89
C LEU A 329 2.89 -1.22 -10.94
N ARG A 330 2.80 -2.56 -11.00
CA ARG A 330 3.93 -3.49 -11.07
C ARG A 330 4.57 -3.63 -12.47
N ASP A 331 4.08 -2.88 -13.46
CA ASP A 331 4.66 -2.75 -14.81
C ASP A 331 4.88 -4.07 -15.60
N GLU A 332 4.22 -5.17 -15.19
CA GLU A 332 3.88 -6.20 -16.16
C GLU A 332 2.83 -5.57 -17.07
N ALA A 333 3.19 -5.33 -18.34
CA ALA A 333 2.23 -4.95 -19.38
C ALA A 333 1.05 -5.90 -19.26
N MET A 334 -0.04 -5.38 -18.70
CA MET A 334 -1.10 -6.20 -18.13
C MET A 334 -1.55 -7.16 -19.19
N SER A 335 -1.24 -8.44 -19.00
CA SER A 335 -1.45 -9.39 -20.08
C SER A 335 -2.96 -9.44 -20.35
N PRO A 336 -3.39 -9.72 -21.58
CA PRO A 336 -4.81 -9.93 -21.85
C PRO A 336 -5.44 -10.94 -20.88
N GLN A 337 -4.65 -11.90 -20.37
CA GLN A 337 -5.06 -12.87 -19.37
C GLN A 337 -5.29 -12.25 -17.98
N ASP A 338 -4.51 -11.26 -17.56
CA ASP A 338 -4.70 -10.57 -16.26
C ASP A 338 -5.96 -9.70 -16.26
N LEU A 339 -6.23 -9.01 -17.39
CA LEU A 339 -7.48 -8.28 -17.59
C LEU A 339 -8.69 -9.23 -17.58
N GLN A 340 -8.53 -10.41 -18.18
CA GLN A 340 -9.56 -11.44 -18.21
C GLN A 340 -9.80 -12.01 -16.82
N ARG A 341 -8.74 -12.29 -16.06
CA ARG A 341 -8.82 -12.76 -14.66
C ARG A 341 -9.42 -11.72 -13.72
N PHE A 342 -9.12 -10.43 -13.93
CA PHE A 342 -9.76 -9.35 -13.18
C PHE A 342 -11.26 -9.25 -13.49
N SER A 343 -11.64 -9.35 -14.77
CA SER A 343 -13.04 -9.41 -15.20
C SER A 343 -13.76 -10.61 -14.58
N GLU A 344 -13.11 -11.77 -14.52
CA GLU A 344 -13.62 -12.98 -13.86
C GLU A 344 -13.84 -12.75 -12.37
N LEU A 345 -12.89 -12.17 -11.64
CA LEU A 345 -13.04 -11.86 -10.20
C LEU A 345 -14.19 -10.88 -9.93
N VAL A 346 -14.37 -9.87 -10.80
CA VAL A 346 -15.49 -8.93 -10.69
C VAL A 346 -16.82 -9.63 -11.01
N GLN A 347 -16.85 -10.51 -12.01
CA GLN A 347 -18.04 -11.31 -12.34
C GLN A 347 -18.37 -12.33 -11.25
N GLU A 348 -17.37 -12.95 -10.63
CA GLU A 348 -17.50 -13.88 -9.51
C GLU A 348 -18.04 -13.16 -8.27
N ALA A 349 -17.45 -12.04 -7.87
CA ALA A 349 -17.97 -11.23 -6.76
C ALA A 349 -19.42 -10.77 -7.00
N ARG A 350 -19.77 -10.43 -8.26
CA ARG A 350 -21.14 -10.11 -8.65
C ARG A 350 -22.06 -11.33 -8.59
N ALA A 351 -21.60 -12.49 -9.06
CA ALA A 351 -22.36 -13.74 -9.04
C ALA A 351 -22.63 -14.18 -7.60
N ASP A 352 -21.64 -14.10 -6.72
CA ASP A 352 -21.74 -14.39 -5.28
C ASP A 352 -22.74 -13.45 -4.59
N ALA A 353 -22.70 -12.15 -4.91
CA ALA A 353 -23.68 -11.19 -4.39
C ALA A 353 -25.11 -11.56 -4.85
N ILE A 354 -25.30 -11.90 -6.13
CA ILE A 354 -26.61 -12.32 -6.66
C ILE A 354 -27.07 -13.65 -6.06
N GLN A 355 -26.15 -14.60 -5.87
CA GLN A 355 -26.46 -15.91 -5.29
C GLN A 355 -26.81 -15.79 -3.80
N SER A 356 -26.14 -14.88 -3.08
CA SER A 356 -26.44 -14.55 -1.68
C SER A 356 -27.83 -13.91 -1.52
N ILE A 357 -28.31 -13.18 -2.54
CA ILE A 357 -29.69 -12.69 -2.59
C ILE A 357 -30.68 -13.83 -2.82
N ARG A 358 -30.29 -14.87 -3.57
CA ARG A 358 -31.16 -16.00 -3.94
C ARG A 358 -31.22 -17.14 -2.93
N ARG A 359 -30.20 -17.35 -2.10
CA ARG A 359 -30.23 -18.42 -1.08
C ARG A 359 -31.13 -18.01 0.09
N PRO A 360 -32.32 -18.61 0.27
CA PRO A 360 -33.04 -18.47 1.53
C PRO A 360 -32.16 -19.12 2.60
N VAL A 361 -31.86 -18.37 3.66
CA VAL A 361 -31.17 -18.93 4.84
C VAL A 361 -32.07 -20.05 5.35
N ALA A 362 -31.67 -21.30 5.10
CA ALA A 362 -32.19 -22.44 5.83
C ALA A 362 -31.95 -22.09 7.29
N ARG A 363 -33.06 -21.85 8.00
CA ARG A 363 -33.06 -21.48 9.40
C ARG A 363 -32.26 -22.57 10.11
N GLU A 364 -31.02 -22.28 10.49
CA GLU A 364 -30.30 -23.10 11.46
C GLU A 364 -31.14 -23.03 12.74
N GLU A 365 -32.09 -23.96 12.86
CA GLU A 365 -32.64 -24.35 14.14
C GLU A 365 -31.45 -24.83 14.96
N ARG A 366 -30.89 -23.93 15.77
CA ARG A 366 -29.98 -24.31 16.86
C ARG A 366 -30.71 -25.37 17.68
N PRO A 367 -30.26 -26.63 17.70
CA PRO A 367 -30.83 -27.62 18.58
C PRO A 367 -30.35 -27.31 20.00
N GLY A 368 -31.31 -27.17 20.92
CA GLY A 368 -31.15 -27.44 22.35
C GLY A 368 -30.04 -26.71 23.11
N ASP A 369 -30.36 -25.57 23.72
CA ASP A 369 -29.70 -25.14 24.96
C ASP A 369 -30.31 -25.97 26.13
N GLU A 370 -29.98 -27.27 26.17
CA GLU A 370 -30.07 -28.05 27.40
C GLU A 370 -28.88 -27.67 28.27
N ARG A 371 -29.10 -26.75 29.20
CA ARG A 371 -28.20 -26.55 30.34
C ARG A 371 -28.43 -27.65 31.38
N PRO A 372 -27.42 -28.44 31.78
CA PRO A 372 -27.38 -28.99 33.12
C PRO A 372 -26.59 -28.05 34.03
N ALA A 373 -27.19 -27.75 35.18
CA ALA A 373 -26.58 -27.03 36.28
C ALA A 373 -25.65 -27.92 37.11
N ARG A 374 -24.69 -27.26 37.79
CA ARG A 374 -23.80 -27.74 38.89
C ARG A 374 -22.56 -28.52 38.43
N HIS A 375 -21.38 -28.40 39.04
CA HIS A 375 -20.96 -27.87 40.34
C HIS A 375 -19.46 -27.48 40.26
N PRO A 376 -18.95 -26.48 41.00
CA PRO A 376 -17.51 -26.24 41.12
C PRO A 376 -16.88 -27.26 42.08
N ASP A 377 -15.78 -27.89 41.65
CA ASP A 377 -14.78 -28.47 42.54
C ASP A 377 -13.39 -28.28 41.93
N LEU A 378 -12.62 -27.39 42.56
CA LEU A 378 -11.17 -27.35 42.46
C LEU A 378 -10.59 -28.46 43.34
N PRO A 379 -9.44 -29.02 42.95
CA PRO A 379 -8.37 -29.11 43.93
C PRO A 379 -7.06 -28.50 43.44
N LYS A 380 -6.45 -27.75 44.36
CA LYS A 380 -5.05 -27.34 44.39
C LYS A 380 -4.12 -28.54 44.14
N VAL A 381 -3.09 -28.37 43.30
CA VAL A 381 -1.74 -28.93 43.56
C VAL A 381 -0.67 -27.96 43.02
N SER A 382 0.38 -27.83 43.84
CA SER A 382 1.51 -26.91 43.85
C SER A 382 2.49 -26.93 42.66
N PRO A 383 3.40 -25.93 42.60
CA PRO A 383 4.47 -25.80 41.62
C PRO A 383 5.77 -26.50 42.10
N ASP A 384 6.47 -27.17 41.19
CA ASP A 384 7.89 -27.55 41.30
C ASP A 384 8.44 -27.65 39.86
N ALA A 385 9.37 -26.80 39.41
CA ALA A 385 10.82 -26.90 39.62
C ALA A 385 11.46 -28.11 38.91
N HIS A 386 12.05 -27.92 37.72
CA HIS A 386 13.52 -27.88 37.51
C HIS A 386 13.94 -27.86 36.02
N PRO A 387 15.19 -27.43 35.72
CA PRO A 387 15.78 -27.19 34.39
C PRO A 387 16.80 -28.26 33.96
N LEU A 388 17.07 -28.39 32.67
CA LEU A 388 18.30 -28.96 32.05
C LEU A 388 18.40 -28.33 30.65
N LYS A 389 19.42 -27.58 30.21
CA LYS A 389 20.89 -27.76 30.17
C LYS A 389 21.33 -29.01 29.38
N GLY A 390 21.98 -28.77 28.22
CA GLY A 390 22.74 -29.74 27.42
C GLY A 390 22.64 -29.42 25.91
N LYS A 391 23.52 -28.57 25.35
CA LYS A 391 24.79 -28.93 24.68
C LYS A 391 24.63 -29.96 23.56
N SER A 392 24.86 -29.51 22.32
CA SER A 392 25.96 -30.01 21.50
C SER A 392 26.44 -28.95 20.52
#